data_AF-A0A0R2WLB2-F1
#
_entry.id   AF-A0A0R2WLB2-F1
#
_cell.length_a   1.000
_cell.length_b   1.000
_cell.length_c   1.000
_cell.angle_alpha   90.00
_cell.angle_beta   90.00
_cell.angle_gamma   90.00
#
_symmetry.space_group_name_H-M   'P 1'
#
loop_
_entity.id
_entity.type
_entity.pdbx_description
1 polymer ?
#
loop_
_entity_poly.entity_id
_entity_poly.type
_entity_poly.pdbx_seq_one_letter_code
_entity_poly.pdbx_strand_id
1 'polypeptide(L)'
;QDSTYFEASLRQPQIDGRFLGLDLGTNCISQLTSANLSGEALIEISLLSCGDGGLQQIDILGLDRTMIDALVSITRLDGSESNHLITAQETSLDLSSAAATLPAYLLVGFEHLVLGYDHILFVLMLLYLVSKPRQLFWVVSSFTLAHSLTLALSALGFVIVAQRPIEAAIAASIVLLAYETLTNRHSFSHRFPALVAFCFGLIHGLGFAGALSEIGLPEGSRLSALLLFNIGIEIGQIAIVVGVMIALHVLPLQRLTLPVQTWLRALPAVAIGGVASYWFLERAAQILAPLFS
;
A
#
# COMPACT_ATOMS: atom_id res chain seq x y z
N GLN A 1 -31.82 -23.03 2.24
CA GLN A 1 -32.58 -21.79 2.55
C GLN A 1 -31.72 -20.97 3.53
N ASP A 2 -30.44 -20.79 3.19
CA ASP A 2 -29.35 -20.58 4.18
C ASP A 2 -28.64 -19.23 4.01
N SER A 3 -29.21 -18.30 3.24
CA SER A 3 -28.62 -17.00 2.90
C SER A 3 -29.17 -15.82 3.70
N THR A 4 -29.87 -16.09 4.80
CA THR A 4 -30.64 -15.09 5.55
C THR A 4 -29.90 -14.50 6.75
N TYR A 5 -28.84 -15.15 7.23
CA TYR A 5 -28.08 -14.68 8.40
C TYR A 5 -26.60 -14.47 8.07
N PHE A 6 -26.06 -13.35 8.56
CA PHE A 6 -24.65 -12.97 8.43
C PHE A 6 -24.16 -12.50 9.79
N GLU A 7 -22.88 -12.68 10.07
CA GLU A 7 -22.22 -12.08 11.21
C GLU A 7 -21.33 -10.94 10.70
N ALA A 8 -21.44 -9.76 11.28
CA ALA A 8 -20.64 -8.60 10.92
C ALA A 8 -19.82 -8.16 12.14
N SER A 9 -18.50 -8.12 11.98
CA SER A 9 -17.56 -7.62 12.98
C SER A 9 -17.04 -6.25 12.55
N LEU A 10 -17.33 -5.23 13.36
CA LEU A 10 -16.83 -3.87 13.22
C LEU A 10 -15.67 -3.65 14.19
N ARG A 11 -14.50 -3.27 13.68
CA ARG A 11 -13.34 -2.93 14.50
C ARG A 11 -13.16 -1.42 14.56
N GLN A 12 -13.42 -0.82 15.72
CA GLN A 12 -13.28 0.61 15.97
C GLN A 12 -11.95 0.91 16.69
N PRO A 13 -11.06 1.73 16.11
CA PRO A 13 -9.85 2.17 16.80
C PRO A 13 -10.17 3.22 17.87
N GLN A 14 -9.31 3.31 18.88
CA GLN A 14 -9.39 4.30 19.95
C GLN A 14 -8.51 5.52 19.62
N ILE A 15 -9.04 6.74 19.78
CA ILE A 15 -8.28 7.99 19.63
C ILE A 15 -8.32 8.74 20.97
N ASP A 16 -7.14 9.05 21.52
CA ASP A 16 -6.99 9.74 22.81
C ASP A 16 -7.82 9.12 23.95
N GLY A 17 -7.90 7.79 23.97
CA GLY A 17 -8.64 7.06 24.99
C GLY A 17 -10.16 7.01 24.77
N ARG A 18 -10.70 7.53 23.65
CA ARG A 18 -12.13 7.50 23.32
C ARG A 18 -12.41 6.69 22.06
N PHE A 19 -13.51 5.93 22.08
CA PHE A 19 -14.05 5.30 20.88
C PHE A 19 -14.83 6.33 20.07
N LEU A 20 -14.87 6.12 18.75
CA LEU A 20 -15.49 7.04 17.81
C LEU A 20 -17.01 6.94 17.79
N GLY A 21 -17.59 5.92 18.43
CA GLY A 21 -19.03 5.73 18.50
C GLY A 21 -19.62 5.49 17.13
N LEU A 22 -18.93 4.70 16.31
CA LEU A 22 -19.40 4.32 14.99
C LEU A 22 -20.47 3.24 15.14
N ASP A 23 -21.50 3.26 14.30
CA ASP A 23 -22.55 2.25 14.31
C ASP A 23 -22.66 1.57 12.95
N LEU A 24 -22.92 0.26 12.97
CA LEU A 24 -23.15 -0.53 11.75
C LEU A 24 -24.58 -0.32 11.25
N GLY A 25 -24.73 0.39 10.13
CA GLY A 25 -25.95 0.50 9.34
C GLY A 25 -26.03 -0.58 8.26
N THR A 26 -27.21 -1.11 7.98
CA THR A 26 -27.41 -2.10 6.90
C THR A 26 -28.88 -2.18 6.49
N ASN A 27 -29.15 -2.78 5.32
CA ASN A 27 -30.50 -3.13 4.87
C ASN A 27 -31.14 -4.29 5.66
N CYS A 28 -30.42 -4.88 6.61
CA CYS A 28 -30.84 -6.02 7.42
C CYS A 28 -31.20 -5.64 8.85
N ILE A 29 -31.90 -6.52 9.56
CA ILE A 29 -32.10 -6.36 11.01
C ILE A 29 -30.77 -6.72 11.69
N SER A 30 -30.12 -5.72 12.28
CA SER A 30 -28.87 -5.88 13.02
C SER A 30 -29.14 -6.03 14.53
N GLN A 31 -28.54 -7.04 15.14
CA GLN A 31 -28.56 -7.23 16.59
C GLN A 31 -27.12 -7.40 17.11
N LEU A 32 -26.68 -6.49 17.97
CA LEU A 32 -25.38 -6.60 18.63
C LEU A 32 -25.35 -7.84 19.54
N THR A 33 -24.43 -8.75 19.27
CA THR A 33 -24.27 -10.02 19.99
C THR A 33 -23.18 -9.91 21.05
N SER A 34 -22.07 -9.25 20.71
CA SER A 34 -20.97 -9.03 21.66
C SER A 34 -20.17 -7.78 21.32
N ALA A 35 -19.54 -7.21 22.34
CA ALA A 35 -18.58 -6.13 22.20
C ALA A 35 -17.40 -6.42 23.13
N ASN A 36 -16.19 -6.50 22.57
CA ASN A 36 -14.98 -6.84 23.32
C ASN A 36 -13.85 -5.87 22.98
N LEU A 37 -13.00 -5.62 23.97
CA LEU A 37 -11.77 -4.83 23.79
C LEU A 37 -10.62 -5.76 23.39
N SER A 38 -9.97 -5.44 22.27
CA SER A 38 -8.78 -6.12 21.79
C SER A 38 -7.67 -5.09 21.55
N GLY A 39 -6.78 -4.94 22.53
CA GLY A 39 -5.78 -3.87 22.53
C GLY A 39 -6.40 -2.48 22.61
N GLU A 40 -6.03 -1.59 21.69
CA GLU A 40 -6.60 -0.24 21.53
C GLU A 40 -7.80 -0.19 20.55
N ALA A 41 -8.42 -1.33 20.26
CA ALA A 41 -9.58 -1.41 19.39
C ALA A 41 -10.78 -2.06 20.10
N LEU A 42 -11.97 -1.50 19.89
CA LEU A 42 -13.24 -2.10 20.24
C LEU A 42 -13.72 -2.94 19.06
N ILE A 43 -14.00 -4.22 19.31
CA ILE A 43 -14.55 -5.15 18.32
C ILE A 43 -16.01 -5.42 18.69
N GLU A 44 -16.91 -5.06 17.80
CA GLU A 44 -18.35 -5.26 17.95
C GLU A 44 -18.84 -6.28 16.93
N ILE A 45 -19.48 -7.34 17.41
CA ILE A 45 -20.01 -8.42 16.59
C ILE A 45 -21.53 -8.31 16.58
N SER A 46 -22.10 -8.13 15.39
CA SER A 46 -23.53 -8.01 15.15
C SER A 46 -24.02 -9.16 14.27
N LEU A 47 -25.14 -9.77 14.67
CA LEU A 47 -25.85 -10.73 13.83
C LEU A 47 -26.84 -9.97 12.93
N LEU A 48 -26.74 -10.19 11.63
CA LEU A 48 -27.57 -9.56 10.60
C LEU A 48 -28.57 -10.57 10.05
N SER A 49 -29.86 -10.24 10.11
CA SER A 49 -30.95 -11.03 9.51
C SER A 49 -31.52 -10.29 8.29
N CYS A 50 -31.22 -10.80 7.09
CA CYS A 50 -31.40 -10.10 5.82
C CYS A 50 -32.57 -10.58 4.94
N GLY A 51 -33.35 -11.57 5.38
CA GLY A 51 -34.48 -12.11 4.59
C GLY A 51 -34.07 -12.62 3.20
N ASP A 52 -35.04 -12.78 2.30
CA ASP A 52 -34.82 -13.37 0.96
C ASP A 52 -33.98 -12.48 0.03
N GLY A 53 -33.86 -11.19 0.34
CA GLY A 53 -33.08 -10.22 -0.45
C GLY A 53 -31.57 -10.28 -0.20
N GLY A 54 -31.13 -10.98 0.86
CA GLY A 54 -29.72 -11.05 1.26
C GLY A 54 -29.15 -9.72 1.74
N LEU A 55 -27.88 -9.75 2.15
CA LEU A 55 -27.14 -8.54 2.51
C LEU A 55 -26.77 -7.77 1.25
N GLN A 56 -27.27 -6.55 1.11
CA GLN A 56 -27.10 -5.71 -0.09
C GLN A 56 -26.28 -4.47 0.20
N GLN A 57 -26.37 -3.91 1.41
CA GLN A 57 -25.67 -2.69 1.77
C GLN A 57 -25.19 -2.71 3.23
N ILE A 58 -23.99 -2.19 3.44
CA ILE A 58 -23.44 -1.86 4.76
C ILE A 58 -23.05 -0.38 4.75
N ASP A 59 -23.36 0.34 5.82
CA ASP A 59 -22.93 1.71 6.07
C ASP A 59 -22.29 1.81 7.45
N ILE A 60 -21.28 2.66 7.62
CA ILE A 60 -20.75 3.00 8.94
C ILE A 60 -21.21 4.41 9.31
N LEU A 61 -22.21 4.47 10.19
CA LEU A 61 -22.78 5.72 10.67
C LEU A 61 -21.75 6.46 11.52
N GLY A 62 -21.52 7.73 11.20
CA GLY A 62 -20.58 8.60 11.92
C GLY A 62 -19.15 8.57 11.40
N LEU A 63 -18.82 7.71 10.43
CA LEU A 63 -17.48 7.63 9.82
C LEU A 63 -17.14 8.90 9.02
N ASP A 64 -18.15 9.54 8.41
CA ASP A 64 -18.06 10.80 7.66
C ASP A 64 -17.50 11.97 8.47
N ARG A 65 -17.56 11.86 9.81
CA ARG A 65 -17.07 12.88 10.75
C ARG A 65 -15.65 12.60 11.22
N THR A 66 -15.02 11.57 10.68
CA THR A 66 -13.70 11.10 11.08
C THR A 66 -12.71 11.18 9.92
N MET A 67 -11.41 11.13 10.22
CA MET A 67 -10.33 11.06 9.23
C MET A 67 -9.75 9.65 9.14
N ILE A 68 -10.52 8.64 9.53
CA ILE A 68 -10.06 7.25 9.62
C ILE A 68 -10.91 6.34 8.74
N ASP A 69 -10.35 5.19 8.41
CA ASP A 69 -11.06 4.13 7.70
C ASP A 69 -11.52 3.05 8.68
N ALA A 70 -12.66 2.43 8.39
CA ALA A 70 -13.24 1.36 9.17
C ALA A 70 -13.14 0.03 8.42
N LEU A 71 -12.70 -1.01 9.12
CA LEU A 71 -12.72 -2.37 8.60
C LEU A 71 -13.97 -3.10 9.09
N VAL A 72 -14.73 -3.66 8.15
CA VAL A 72 -15.87 -4.53 8.41
C VAL A 72 -15.58 -5.92 7.90
N SER A 73 -15.68 -6.90 8.79
CA SER A 73 -15.56 -8.32 8.46
C SER A 73 -16.94 -8.95 8.44
N ILE A 74 -17.35 -9.53 7.31
CA ILE A 74 -18.64 -10.22 7.16
C ILE A 74 -18.36 -11.71 7.09
N THR A 75 -18.89 -12.47 8.04
CA THR A 75 -18.82 -13.93 8.07
C THR A 75 -20.18 -14.51 7.71
N ARG A 76 -20.21 -15.39 6.71
CA ARG A 76 -21.39 -16.16 6.33
C ARG A 76 -21.48 -17.45 7.13
N LEU A 77 -22.67 -18.05 7.19
CA LEU A 77 -22.90 -19.34 7.86
C LEU A 77 -22.11 -20.52 7.23
N ASP A 78 -21.64 -20.38 5.99
CA ASP A 78 -20.76 -21.35 5.34
C ASP A 78 -19.28 -21.21 5.78
N GLY A 79 -18.99 -20.27 6.68
CA GLY A 79 -17.66 -19.96 7.18
C GLY A 79 -16.84 -19.07 6.25
N SER A 80 -17.39 -18.61 5.12
CA SER A 80 -16.69 -17.65 4.27
C SER A 80 -16.68 -16.27 4.90
N GLU A 81 -15.48 -15.70 5.03
CA GLU A 81 -15.26 -14.35 5.56
C GLU A 81 -14.86 -13.39 4.42
N SER A 82 -15.55 -12.25 4.37
CA SER A 82 -15.23 -11.15 3.45
C SER A 82 -14.97 -9.88 4.26
N ASN A 83 -13.74 -9.40 4.15
CA ASN A 83 -13.29 -8.14 4.74
C ASN A 83 -13.48 -7.01 3.75
N HIS A 84 -14.02 -5.89 4.23
CA HIS A 84 -14.26 -4.70 3.44
C HIS A 84 -13.78 -3.47 4.21
N LEU A 85 -12.96 -2.66 3.53
CA LEU A 85 -12.55 -1.35 4.01
C LEU A 85 -13.59 -0.32 3.56
N ILE A 86 -14.12 0.43 4.51
CA ILE A 86 -15.05 1.54 4.29
C ILE A 86 -14.31 2.81 4.70
N THR A 87 -14.25 3.79 3.80
CA THR A 87 -13.47 5.02 4.00
C THR A 87 -14.36 6.16 4.47
N ALA A 88 -13.78 7.19 5.08
CA ALA A 88 -14.54 8.37 5.49
C ALA A 88 -15.18 9.14 4.32
N GLN A 89 -14.67 8.98 3.09
CA GLN A 89 -15.20 9.61 1.88
C GLN A 89 -16.34 8.80 1.23
N GLU A 90 -16.40 7.49 1.49
CA GLU A 90 -17.40 6.57 0.96
C GLU A 90 -17.86 5.62 2.07
N THR A 91 -18.83 6.07 2.87
CA THR A 91 -19.28 5.40 4.10
C THR A 91 -20.15 4.16 3.86
N SER A 92 -20.62 3.99 2.61
CA SER A 92 -21.56 2.96 2.21
C SER A 92 -20.91 1.98 1.23
N LEU A 93 -21.05 0.70 1.51
CA LEU A 93 -20.63 -0.40 0.64
C LEU A 93 -21.87 -1.11 0.08
N ASP A 94 -22.00 -1.13 -1.25
CA ASP A 94 -23.00 -1.92 -1.97
C ASP A 94 -22.45 -3.32 -2.30
N LEU A 95 -22.97 -4.33 -1.60
CA LEU A 95 -22.62 -5.74 -1.72
C LEU A 95 -23.43 -6.47 -2.81
N SER A 96 -24.43 -5.81 -3.40
CA SER A 96 -25.27 -6.40 -4.46
C SER A 96 -24.52 -6.54 -5.80
N SER A 97 -23.41 -5.83 -5.97
CA SER A 97 -22.60 -5.85 -7.18
C SER A 97 -21.21 -6.45 -6.94
N ALA A 98 -21.05 -7.76 -7.17
CA ALA A 98 -19.74 -8.41 -7.22
C ALA A 98 -18.80 -7.83 -8.30
N ALA A 99 -19.34 -7.01 -9.22
CA ALA A 99 -18.57 -6.28 -10.23
C ALA A 99 -17.93 -4.97 -9.71
N ALA A 100 -18.35 -4.43 -8.56
CA ALA A 100 -17.83 -3.17 -8.01
C ALA A 100 -16.54 -3.34 -7.16
N THR A 101 -16.16 -4.56 -6.79
CA THR A 101 -14.99 -4.82 -5.91
C THR A 101 -13.66 -5.02 -6.65
N LEU A 102 -13.67 -5.31 -7.96
CA LEU A 102 -12.43 -5.46 -8.75
C LEU A 102 -11.71 -4.11 -9.04
N PRO A 103 -12.41 -3.01 -9.40
CA PRO A 103 -11.76 -1.71 -9.58
C PRO A 103 -11.17 -1.12 -8.29
N ALA A 104 -11.77 -1.44 -7.15
CA ALA A 104 -11.36 -0.90 -5.85
C ALA A 104 -9.91 -1.28 -5.49
N TYR A 105 -9.52 -2.55 -5.61
CA TYR A 105 -8.14 -2.98 -5.30
C TYR A 105 -7.10 -2.42 -6.26
N LEU A 106 -7.48 -2.19 -7.53
CA LEU A 106 -6.62 -1.50 -8.49
C LEU A 106 -6.38 -0.06 -8.05
N LEU A 107 -7.44 0.66 -7.64
CA LEU A 107 -7.32 2.02 -7.13
C LEU A 107 -6.48 2.07 -5.85
N VAL A 108 -6.73 1.16 -4.89
CA VAL A 108 -5.93 1.05 -3.66
C VAL A 108 -4.45 0.83 -3.97
N GLY A 109 -4.11 -0.02 -4.96
CA GLY A 109 -2.74 -0.22 -5.40
C GLY A 109 -2.10 1.03 -6.01
N PHE A 110 -2.87 1.77 -6.81
CA PHE A 110 -2.44 3.04 -7.38
C PHE A 110 -2.20 4.10 -6.29
N GLU A 111 -3.15 4.27 -5.38
CA GLU A 111 -3.05 5.22 -4.27
C GLU A 111 -1.93 4.85 -3.31
N HIS A 112 -1.73 3.57 -3.02
CA HIS A 112 -0.61 3.11 -2.21
C HIS A 112 0.74 3.54 -2.79
N LEU A 113 0.92 3.45 -4.11
CA LEU A 113 2.14 3.94 -4.75
C LEU A 113 2.27 5.46 -4.61
N VAL A 114 1.18 6.21 -4.85
CA VAL A 114 1.21 7.69 -4.85
C VAL A 114 1.38 8.27 -3.44
N LEU A 115 0.81 7.63 -2.42
CA LEU A 115 0.92 8.04 -1.02
C LEU A 115 2.21 7.49 -0.37
N GLY A 116 2.74 6.39 -0.88
CA GLY A 116 4.00 5.80 -0.44
C GLY A 116 5.20 6.58 -0.96
N TYR A 117 5.61 7.63 -0.25
CA TYR A 117 6.73 8.49 -0.68
C TYR A 117 8.02 7.72 -0.97
N ASP A 118 8.34 6.68 -0.20
CA ASP A 118 9.49 5.79 -0.46
C ASP A 118 9.44 5.20 -1.89
N HIS A 119 8.26 4.79 -2.37
CA HIS A 119 8.08 4.25 -3.72
C HIS A 119 8.30 5.30 -4.80
N ILE A 120 7.78 6.51 -4.62
CA ILE A 120 7.98 7.60 -5.58
C ILE A 120 9.47 7.93 -5.68
N LEU A 121 10.15 8.14 -4.54
CA LEU A 121 11.57 8.48 -4.54
C LEU A 121 12.41 7.35 -5.15
N PHE A 122 12.05 6.10 -4.90
CA PHE A 122 12.69 4.94 -5.51
C PHE A 122 12.54 4.91 -7.05
N VAL A 123 11.31 5.07 -7.56
CA VAL A 123 11.03 5.12 -9.01
C VAL A 123 11.78 6.28 -9.67
N LEU A 124 11.80 7.45 -9.02
CA LEU A 124 12.58 8.59 -9.49
C LEU A 124 14.07 8.26 -9.57
N MET A 125 14.64 7.55 -8.60
CA MET A 125 16.05 7.13 -8.67
C MET A 125 16.31 6.08 -9.76
N LEU A 126 15.38 5.18 -10.05
CA LEU A 126 15.51 4.26 -11.18
C LEU A 126 15.56 4.99 -12.54
N LEU A 127 14.86 6.13 -12.68
CA LEU A 127 14.95 6.98 -13.88
C LEU A 127 16.35 7.56 -14.09
N TYR A 128 17.10 7.80 -13.02
CA TYR A 128 18.51 8.23 -13.12
C TYR A 128 19.42 7.09 -13.54
N LEU A 129 19.13 5.88 -13.08
CA LEU A 129 19.95 4.69 -13.37
C LEU A 129 19.81 4.21 -14.82
N VAL A 130 18.62 4.38 -15.42
CA VAL A 130 18.27 3.80 -16.73
C VAL A 130 17.74 4.85 -17.70
N SER A 131 18.53 5.17 -18.73
CA SER A 131 18.16 6.20 -19.71
C SER A 131 17.30 5.71 -20.89
N LYS A 132 17.20 4.39 -21.12
CA LYS A 132 16.48 3.83 -22.26
C LYS A 132 15.05 3.43 -21.85
N PRO A 133 13.99 3.93 -22.52
CA PRO A 133 12.60 3.69 -22.10
C PRO A 133 12.22 2.20 -22.12
N ARG A 134 12.70 1.46 -23.14
CA ARG A 134 12.47 0.00 -23.21
C ARG A 134 13.14 -0.76 -22.06
N GLN A 135 14.34 -0.33 -21.64
CA GLN A 135 15.04 -0.96 -20.53
C GLN A 135 14.37 -0.61 -19.20
N LEU A 136 13.92 0.63 -19.06
CA LEU A 136 13.20 1.11 -17.89
C LEU A 136 11.90 0.34 -17.66
N PHE A 137 11.12 0.08 -18.73
CA PHE A 137 9.92 -0.76 -18.65
C PHE A 137 10.24 -2.13 -18.00
N TRP A 138 11.27 -2.83 -18.47
CA TRP A 138 11.66 -4.12 -17.88
C TRP A 138 12.16 -4.02 -16.44
N VAL A 139 12.78 -2.90 -16.06
CA VAL A 139 13.28 -2.67 -14.70
C VAL A 139 12.12 -2.44 -13.74
N VAL A 140 11.14 -1.62 -14.14
CA VAL A 140 9.90 -1.38 -13.38
C VAL A 140 9.11 -2.68 -13.23
N SER A 141 8.84 -3.40 -14.32
CA SER A 141 8.09 -4.65 -14.23
C SER A 141 8.84 -5.72 -13.42
N SER A 142 10.17 -5.75 -13.44
CA SER A 142 10.96 -6.64 -12.59
C SER A 142 10.84 -6.31 -11.10
N PHE A 143 10.75 -5.03 -10.75
CA PHE A 143 10.46 -4.60 -9.37
C PHE A 143 9.07 -5.06 -8.95
N THR A 144 8.05 -4.80 -9.78
CA THR A 144 6.66 -5.16 -9.47
C THR A 144 6.46 -6.67 -9.36
N LEU A 145 7.13 -7.45 -10.21
CA LEU A 145 7.11 -8.92 -10.11
C LEU A 145 7.69 -9.40 -8.77
N ALA A 146 8.84 -8.86 -8.36
CA ALA A 146 9.46 -9.21 -7.08
C ALA A 146 8.57 -8.78 -5.89
N HIS A 147 8.05 -7.56 -5.96
CA HIS A 147 7.14 -7.00 -4.98
C HIS A 147 5.89 -7.89 -4.80
N SER A 148 5.25 -8.24 -5.91
CA SER A 148 4.08 -9.13 -5.96
C SER A 148 4.37 -10.47 -5.32
N LEU A 149 5.55 -11.05 -5.60
CA LEU A 149 5.96 -12.33 -5.05
C LEU A 149 6.06 -12.28 -3.52
N THR A 150 6.78 -11.30 -2.98
CA THR A 150 6.94 -11.18 -1.52
C THR A 150 5.66 -10.80 -0.80
N LEU A 151 4.82 -9.97 -1.43
CA LEU A 151 3.51 -9.64 -0.89
C LEU A 151 2.60 -10.87 -0.84
N ALA A 152 2.58 -11.67 -1.90
CA ALA A 152 1.83 -12.93 -1.92
C ALA A 152 2.33 -13.92 -0.87
N LEU A 153 3.65 -14.08 -0.73
CA LEU A 153 4.23 -14.94 0.30
C LEU A 153 3.85 -14.50 1.70
N SER A 154 3.84 -13.19 1.96
CA SER A 154 3.46 -12.66 3.26
C SER A 154 1.95 -12.78 3.51
N ALA A 155 1.10 -12.48 2.52
CA ALA A 155 -0.35 -12.59 2.62
C ALA A 155 -0.85 -14.04 2.79
N LEU A 156 -0.07 -15.02 2.32
CA LEU A 156 -0.32 -16.44 2.56
C LEU A 156 0.25 -16.94 3.89
N GLY A 157 0.93 -16.08 4.65
CA GLY A 157 1.52 -16.43 5.94
C GLY A 157 2.81 -17.24 5.86
N PHE A 158 3.42 -17.39 4.67
CA PHE A 158 4.69 -18.10 4.53
C PHE A 158 5.89 -17.31 5.06
N VAL A 159 5.78 -15.97 5.06
CA VAL A 159 6.84 -15.07 5.49
C VAL A 159 6.26 -14.04 6.46
N ILE A 160 6.82 -13.98 7.66
CA ILE A 160 6.44 -13.03 8.70
C ILE A 160 7.74 -12.34 9.12
N VAL A 161 7.81 -11.03 8.93
CA VAL A 161 9.02 -10.24 9.23
C VAL A 161 8.62 -9.01 10.02
N ALA A 162 9.48 -8.59 10.93
CA ALA A 162 9.30 -7.33 11.63
C ALA A 162 9.36 -6.17 10.62
N GLN A 163 8.43 -5.22 10.75
CA GLN A 163 8.29 -4.12 9.80
C GLN A 163 9.46 -3.12 9.87
N ARG A 164 9.93 -2.77 11.09
CA ARG A 164 10.96 -1.73 11.28
C ARG A 164 12.27 -1.99 10.52
N PRO A 165 12.89 -3.20 10.57
CA PRO A 165 14.08 -3.50 9.77
C PRO A 165 13.86 -3.39 8.26
N ILE A 166 12.67 -3.75 7.78
CA ILE A 166 12.32 -3.68 6.36
C ILE A 166 12.19 -2.22 5.90
N GLU A 167 11.51 -1.37 6.66
CA GLU A 167 11.39 0.06 6.36
C GLU A 167 12.76 0.78 6.35
N ALA A 168 13.66 0.39 7.25
CA ALA A 168 15.04 0.86 7.25
C ALA A 168 15.79 0.37 5.99
N ALA A 169 15.63 -0.89 5.60
CA ALA A 169 16.24 -1.44 4.39
C ALA A 169 15.72 -0.76 3.11
N ILE A 170 14.43 -0.42 3.07
CA ILE A 170 13.80 0.36 2.00
C ILE A 170 14.48 1.74 1.88
N ALA A 171 14.60 2.49 2.98
CA ALA A 171 15.28 3.78 2.97
C ALA A 171 16.75 3.65 2.53
N ALA A 172 17.45 2.63 3.03
CA ALA A 172 18.84 2.35 2.65
C ALA A 172 19.00 2.07 1.15
N SER A 173 18.03 1.41 0.52
CA SER A 173 18.05 1.15 -0.93
C SER A 173 18.00 2.44 -1.75
N ILE A 174 17.21 3.44 -1.32
CA ILE A 174 17.10 4.74 -1.97
C ILE A 174 18.41 5.53 -1.78
N VAL A 175 19.00 5.50 -0.58
CA VAL A 175 20.32 6.10 -0.31
C VAL A 175 21.38 5.51 -1.24
N LEU A 176 21.39 4.18 -1.41
CA LEU A 176 22.32 3.50 -2.30
C LEU A 176 22.17 3.99 -3.75
N LEU A 177 20.94 4.06 -4.28
CA LEU A 177 20.70 4.54 -5.64
C LEU A 177 21.10 6.02 -5.82
N ALA A 178 20.81 6.86 -4.82
CA ALA A 178 21.21 8.27 -4.84
C ALA A 178 22.75 8.41 -4.85
N TYR A 179 23.44 7.63 -4.02
CA TYR A 179 24.90 7.61 -3.97
C TYR A 179 25.53 7.15 -5.30
N GLU A 180 25.01 6.09 -5.91
CA GLU A 180 25.50 5.59 -7.20
C GLU A 180 25.28 6.62 -8.32
N THR A 181 24.11 7.26 -8.33
CA THR A 181 23.79 8.34 -9.27
C THR A 181 24.77 9.51 -9.17
N LEU A 182 25.13 9.92 -7.95
CA LEU A 182 26.01 11.07 -7.70
C LEU A 182 27.49 10.76 -7.96
N THR A 183 27.92 9.53 -7.71
CA THR A 183 29.34 9.14 -7.90
C THR A 183 29.66 8.71 -9.32
N ASN A 184 28.64 8.51 -10.17
CA ASN A 184 28.75 8.14 -11.59
C ASN A 184 29.74 6.97 -11.83
N ARG A 185 29.84 6.06 -10.85
CA ARG A 185 30.68 4.87 -10.96
C ARG A 185 29.92 3.83 -11.77
N HIS A 186 30.58 3.21 -12.74
CA HIS A 186 30.04 2.03 -13.44
C HIS A 186 29.92 0.85 -12.45
N SER A 187 28.86 0.85 -11.65
CA SER A 187 28.57 -0.13 -10.62
C SER A 187 27.76 -1.31 -11.16
N PHE A 188 27.55 -2.30 -10.30
CA PHE A 188 26.69 -3.44 -10.59
C PHE A 188 25.26 -3.02 -10.96
N SER A 189 24.72 -1.98 -10.31
CA SER A 189 23.37 -1.46 -10.56
C SER A 189 23.22 -0.86 -11.96
N HIS A 190 24.24 -0.20 -12.50
CA HIS A 190 24.20 0.28 -13.89
C HIS A 190 24.30 -0.87 -14.90
N ARG A 191 24.99 -1.96 -14.54
CA ARG A 191 25.18 -3.13 -15.42
C ARG A 191 23.96 -4.05 -15.44
N PHE A 192 23.32 -4.24 -14.29
CA PHE A 192 22.16 -5.12 -14.11
C PHE A 192 21.01 -4.43 -13.36
N PRO A 193 20.46 -3.33 -13.91
CA PRO A 193 19.46 -2.53 -13.21
C PRO A 193 18.18 -3.31 -12.91
N ALA A 194 17.78 -4.23 -13.79
CA ALA A 194 16.59 -5.06 -13.57
C ALA A 194 16.76 -6.03 -12.39
N LEU A 195 17.95 -6.60 -12.22
CA LEU A 195 18.25 -7.49 -11.10
C LEU A 195 18.28 -6.70 -9.77
N VAL A 196 18.87 -5.50 -9.79
CA VAL A 196 18.87 -4.64 -8.60
C VAL A 196 17.45 -4.21 -8.23
N ALA A 197 16.65 -3.80 -9.21
CA ALA A 197 15.23 -3.48 -9.00
C ALA A 197 14.42 -4.69 -8.52
N PHE A 198 14.72 -5.90 -9.01
CA PHE A 198 14.13 -7.14 -8.48
C PHE A 198 14.48 -7.33 -6.99
N CYS A 199 15.75 -7.23 -6.61
CA CYS A 199 16.18 -7.37 -5.21
C CYS A 199 15.51 -6.34 -4.29
N PHE A 200 15.41 -5.08 -4.72
CA PHE A 200 14.73 -4.05 -3.95
C PHE A 200 13.21 -4.26 -3.91
N GLY A 201 12.62 -4.77 -4.99
CA GLY A 201 11.19 -5.14 -5.03
C GLY A 201 10.83 -6.20 -4.00
N LEU A 202 11.70 -7.20 -3.78
CA LEU A 202 11.50 -8.20 -2.72
C LEU A 202 11.43 -7.54 -1.32
N ILE A 203 12.33 -6.60 -1.05
CA ILE A 203 12.37 -5.91 0.25
C ILE A 203 11.16 -4.99 0.39
N HIS A 204 10.80 -4.23 -0.65
CA HIS A 204 9.64 -3.35 -0.63
C HIS A 204 8.33 -4.11 -0.40
N GLY A 205 8.13 -5.26 -1.05
CA GLY A 205 6.89 -6.03 -0.90
C GLY A 205 6.70 -6.59 0.50
N LEU A 206 7.78 -6.82 1.24
CA LEU A 206 7.74 -7.15 2.67
C LEU A 206 7.31 -5.97 3.55
N GLY A 207 7.62 -4.74 3.15
CA GLY A 207 7.26 -3.54 3.91
C GLY A 207 5.75 -3.30 3.95
N PHE A 208 5.04 -3.74 2.92
CA PHE A 208 3.59 -3.58 2.81
C PHE A 208 2.77 -4.73 3.45
N ALA A 209 3.43 -5.83 3.82
CA ALA A 209 2.79 -6.99 4.43
C ALA A 209 1.95 -6.65 5.68
N GLY A 210 2.47 -5.80 6.56
CA GLY A 210 1.77 -5.36 7.78
C GLY A 210 0.50 -4.60 7.46
N ALA A 211 0.58 -3.59 6.60
CA ALA A 211 -0.58 -2.80 6.17
C ALA A 211 -1.65 -3.65 5.47
N LEU A 212 -1.25 -4.64 4.66
CA LEU A 212 -2.20 -5.54 4.00
C LEU A 212 -2.96 -6.43 5.00
N SER A 213 -2.32 -6.83 6.09
CA SER A 213 -2.98 -7.57 7.18
C SER A 213 -4.03 -6.72 7.91
N GLU A 214 -3.84 -5.40 7.92
CA GLU A 214 -4.80 -4.43 8.49
C GLU A 214 -5.94 -4.11 7.52
N ILE A 215 -5.67 -4.05 6.21
CA ILE A 215 -6.68 -3.81 5.15
C ILE A 215 -7.62 -5.01 4.98
N GLY A 216 -7.17 -6.23 5.28
CA GLY A 216 -7.99 -7.44 5.26
C GLY A 216 -8.42 -7.87 3.84
N LEU A 217 -7.76 -8.90 3.28
CA LEU A 217 -8.15 -9.44 1.97
C LEU A 217 -9.28 -10.47 2.09
N PRO A 218 -10.31 -10.45 1.23
CA PRO A 218 -11.37 -11.46 1.22
C PRO A 218 -10.78 -12.85 0.94
N GLU A 219 -11.12 -13.85 1.75
CA GLU A 219 -10.45 -15.15 1.70
C GLU A 219 -10.64 -15.87 0.36
N GLY A 220 -11.83 -15.73 -0.25
CA GLY A 220 -12.17 -16.33 -1.55
C GLY A 220 -11.55 -15.64 -2.78
N SER A 221 -11.03 -14.41 -2.64
CA SER A 221 -10.49 -13.60 -3.75
C SER A 221 -9.13 -12.98 -3.46
N ARG A 222 -8.42 -13.47 -2.44
CA ARG A 222 -7.11 -12.95 -2.00
C ARG A 222 -6.10 -12.80 -3.14
N LEU A 223 -5.98 -13.81 -4.00
CA LEU A 223 -5.03 -13.79 -5.11
C LEU A 223 -5.42 -12.78 -6.21
N SER A 224 -6.71 -12.65 -6.54
CA SER A 224 -7.16 -11.67 -7.53
C SER A 224 -7.04 -10.25 -7.00
N ALA A 225 -7.37 -10.00 -5.73
CA ALA A 225 -7.18 -8.71 -5.08
C ALA A 225 -5.70 -8.29 -5.07
N LEU A 226 -4.79 -9.21 -4.71
CA LEU A 226 -3.34 -8.98 -4.80
C LEU A 226 -2.87 -8.68 -6.23
N LEU A 227 -3.41 -9.38 -7.22
CA LEU A 227 -3.07 -9.16 -8.62
C LEU A 227 -3.52 -7.76 -9.07
N LEU A 228 -4.76 -7.36 -8.76
CA LEU A 228 -5.29 -6.04 -9.10
C LEU A 228 -4.55 -4.91 -8.39
N PHE A 229 -4.21 -5.12 -7.12
CA PHE A 229 -3.38 -4.20 -6.35
C PHE A 229 -2.01 -3.97 -7.02
N ASN A 230 -1.31 -5.04 -7.42
CA ASN A 230 -0.02 -4.89 -8.10
C ASN A 230 -0.16 -4.32 -9.53
N ILE A 231 -1.28 -4.57 -10.22
CA ILE A 231 -1.59 -3.86 -11.48
C ILE A 231 -1.76 -2.35 -11.23
N GLY A 232 -2.44 -1.96 -10.15
CA GLY A 232 -2.55 -0.56 -9.73
C GLY A 232 -1.20 0.10 -9.50
N ILE A 233 -0.28 -0.61 -8.83
CA ILE A 233 1.12 -0.19 -8.63
C ILE A 233 1.82 0.00 -9.98
N GLU A 234 1.80 -1.01 -10.87
CA GLU A 234 2.47 -0.93 -12.18
C GLU A 234 1.94 0.27 -13.00
N ILE A 235 0.61 0.47 -13.01
CA ILE A 235 -0.03 1.62 -13.67
C ILE A 235 0.50 2.94 -13.11
N GLY A 236 0.55 3.07 -11.77
CA GLY A 236 1.07 4.25 -11.12
C GLY A 236 2.54 4.50 -11.44
N GLN A 237 3.37 3.46 -11.46
CA GLN A 237 4.80 3.58 -11.76
C GLN A 237 5.00 4.03 -13.20
N ILE A 238 4.28 3.43 -14.15
CA ILE A 238 4.29 3.83 -15.55
C ILE A 238 3.82 5.28 -15.70
N ALA A 239 2.78 5.70 -14.98
CA ALA A 239 2.28 7.07 -15.01
C ALA A 239 3.34 8.08 -14.53
N ILE A 240 4.04 7.79 -13.42
CA ILE A 240 5.15 8.61 -12.92
C ILE A 240 6.27 8.68 -13.94
N VAL A 241 6.71 7.53 -14.46
CA VAL A 241 7.78 7.43 -15.47
C VAL A 241 7.45 8.27 -16.70
N VAL A 242 6.26 8.08 -17.28
CA VAL A 242 5.82 8.80 -18.47
C VAL A 242 5.69 10.30 -18.18
N GLY A 243 5.12 10.69 -17.04
CA GLY A 243 5.00 12.08 -16.62
C GLY A 243 6.35 12.77 -16.52
N VAL A 244 7.34 12.13 -15.89
CA VAL A 244 8.71 12.67 -15.79
C VAL A 244 9.37 12.75 -17.17
N MET A 245 9.25 11.73 -18.02
CA MET A 245 9.81 11.77 -19.38
C MET A 245 9.21 12.91 -20.22
N ILE A 246 7.89 13.12 -20.15
CA ILE A 246 7.21 14.23 -20.83
C ILE A 246 7.73 15.57 -20.29
N ALA A 247 7.81 15.72 -18.97
CA ALA A 247 8.33 16.95 -18.36
C ALA A 247 9.75 17.27 -18.85
N LEU A 248 10.64 16.27 -18.87
CA LEU A 248 12.02 16.43 -19.36
C LEU A 248 12.10 16.73 -20.87
N HIS A 249 11.14 16.27 -21.66
CA HIS A 249 11.08 16.53 -23.10
C HIS A 249 10.55 17.94 -23.43
N VAL A 250 9.50 18.38 -22.73
CA VAL A 250 8.83 19.67 -22.96
C VAL A 250 9.64 20.83 -22.39
N LEU A 251 10.30 20.63 -21.24
CA LEU A 251 11.13 21.66 -20.62
C LEU A 251 12.39 21.87 -21.49
N PRO A 252 12.73 23.12 -21.89
CA PRO A 252 13.88 23.40 -22.74
C PRO A 252 15.21 23.35 -21.95
N LEU A 253 15.36 22.38 -21.06
CA LEU A 253 16.55 22.13 -20.22
C LEU A 253 17.81 22.02 -21.07
N GLN A 254 17.69 21.51 -22.29
CA GLN A 254 18.79 21.36 -23.25
C GLN A 254 19.36 22.71 -23.74
N ARG A 255 18.62 23.81 -23.59
CA ARG A 255 19.06 25.17 -23.96
C ARG A 255 19.82 25.88 -22.84
N LEU A 256 19.89 25.29 -21.64
CA LEU A 256 20.61 25.85 -20.49
C LEU A 256 22.12 25.60 -20.61
N THR A 257 22.92 26.40 -19.91
CA THR A 257 24.38 26.22 -19.87
C THR A 257 24.76 24.89 -19.22
N LEU A 258 25.87 24.28 -19.67
CA LEU A 258 26.39 23.01 -19.12
C LEU A 258 26.45 22.96 -17.58
N PRO A 259 26.99 23.96 -16.86
CA PRO A 259 26.99 23.93 -15.39
C PRO A 259 25.58 23.87 -14.81
N VAL A 260 24.63 24.65 -15.34
CA VAL A 260 23.24 24.65 -14.88
C VAL A 260 22.57 23.30 -15.13
N GLN A 261 22.84 22.66 -16.28
CA GLN A 261 22.34 21.32 -16.57
C GLN A 261 22.89 20.25 -15.60
N THR A 262 24.16 20.35 -15.19
CA THR A 262 24.75 19.42 -14.22
C THR A 262 24.10 19.58 -12.85
N TRP A 263 23.90 20.81 -12.38
CA TRP A 263 23.20 21.08 -11.11
C TRP A 263 21.75 20.61 -11.14
N LEU A 264 21.02 20.83 -12.23
CA LEU A 264 19.63 20.38 -12.39
C LEU A 264 19.48 18.85 -12.34
N ARG A 265 20.51 18.09 -12.76
CA ARG A 265 20.53 16.62 -12.62
C ARG A 265 20.97 16.18 -11.23
N ALA A 266 21.93 16.86 -10.62
CA ALA A 266 22.48 16.44 -9.32
C ALA A 266 21.56 16.80 -8.14
N LEU A 267 20.90 17.97 -8.17
CA LEU A 267 20.14 18.51 -7.04
C LEU A 267 19.00 17.59 -6.60
N PRO A 268 18.16 17.03 -7.50
CA PRO A 268 17.13 16.07 -7.10
C PRO A 268 17.72 14.81 -6.45
N ALA A 269 18.82 14.27 -6.99
CA ALA A 269 19.48 13.10 -6.41
C ALA A 269 20.07 13.37 -5.02
N VAL A 270 20.66 14.56 -4.80
CA VAL A 270 21.11 15.01 -3.48
C VAL A 270 19.94 15.16 -2.51
N ALA A 271 18.85 15.79 -2.93
CA ALA A 271 17.67 15.99 -2.10
C ALA A 271 17.03 14.66 -1.69
N ILE A 272 16.81 13.76 -2.67
CA ILE A 272 16.25 12.43 -2.45
C ILE A 272 17.17 11.62 -1.51
N GLY A 273 18.48 11.61 -1.77
CA GLY A 273 19.46 10.94 -0.91
C GLY A 273 19.47 11.49 0.52
N GLY A 274 19.33 12.81 0.69
CA GLY A 274 19.25 13.46 2.00
C GLY A 274 18.01 13.05 2.79
N VAL A 275 16.83 13.09 2.16
CA VAL A 275 15.56 12.64 2.78
C VAL A 275 15.62 11.16 3.13
N ALA A 276 16.08 10.32 2.20
CA ALA A 276 16.21 8.89 2.44
C ALA A 276 17.23 8.56 3.57
N SER A 277 18.31 9.33 3.67
CA SER A 277 19.28 9.18 4.76
C SER A 277 18.68 9.54 6.11
N TYR A 278 17.87 10.61 6.18
CA TYR A 278 17.13 10.96 7.38
C TYR A 278 16.18 9.83 7.80
N TRP A 279 15.34 9.33 6.89
CA TRP A 279 14.42 8.22 7.18
C TRP A 279 15.14 6.94 7.58
N PHE A 280 16.27 6.63 6.94
CA PHE A 280 17.07 5.47 7.32
C PHE A 280 17.55 5.58 8.77
N LEU A 281 18.11 6.73 9.16
CA LEU A 281 18.61 6.95 10.52
C LEU A 281 17.47 6.93 11.56
N GLU A 282 16.34 7.56 11.25
CA GLU A 282 15.14 7.56 12.09
C GLU A 282 14.65 6.13 12.33
N ARG A 283 14.44 5.36 11.27
CA ARG A 283 13.96 3.97 11.34
C ARG A 283 14.98 3.04 12.01
N ALA A 284 16.28 3.24 11.76
CA ALA A 284 17.35 2.50 12.43
C ALA A 284 17.41 2.81 13.93
N ALA A 285 17.22 4.06 14.34
CA ALA A 285 17.17 4.44 15.74
C ALA A 285 15.98 3.79 16.47
N GLN A 286 14.81 3.68 15.83
CA GLN A 286 13.64 2.99 16.40
C GLN A 286 13.84 1.48 16.61
N ILE A 287 14.76 0.85 15.88
CA ILE A 287 15.16 -0.55 16.09
C ILE A 287 16.05 -0.67 17.33
N LEU A 288 16.92 0.31 17.56
CA LEU A 288 17.89 0.32 18.66
C LEU A 288 17.32 0.85 19.97
N ALA A 289 16.29 1.69 19.93
CA ALA A 289 15.68 2.31 21.12
C ALA A 289 15.33 1.32 22.26
N PRO A 290 14.77 0.11 21.99
CA PRO A 290 14.47 -0.87 23.03
C PRO A 290 15.70 -1.47 23.72
N LEU A 291 16.91 -1.31 23.15
CA LEU A 291 18.16 -1.80 23.77
C LEU A 291 18.73 -0.82 24.80
N PHE A 292 18.24 0.42 24.82
CA PHE A 292 18.73 1.51 25.68
C PHE A 292 17.69 1.98 26.71
N SER A 293 16.51 1.37 26.73
CA SER A 293 15.43 1.56 27.70
C SER A 293 15.38 0.40 28.69
#